data_AF-A0A2V8RBV1-F1
#
_entry.id   AF-A0A2V8RBV1-F1
#
_cell.length_a   1.000
_cell.length_b   1.000
_cell.length_c   1.000
_cell.angle_alpha   90.00
_cell.angle_beta   90.00
_cell.angle_gamma   90.00
#
_symmetry.space_group_name_H-M   'P 1'
#
loop_
_entity.id
_entity.type
_entity.pdbx_description
1 polymer ?
#
loop_
_entity_poly.entity_id
_entity_poly.type
_entity_poly.pdbx_seq_one_letter_code
_entity_poly.pdbx_strand_id
1 'polypeptide(L)'
;MFPSDLWHFLTIGYPVSILIETPILLLGLSQRHSLKRRLFAGVWLTACTYPIVVLVLPMLFVNRSRALYLVVAETFAPVAECILFWLAFGREEEVGKASMWRDFIAIIIANLASFLVGEVLNAYGWFGLLG
;
A
#
# COMPACT_ATOMS: atom_id res chain seq x y z
N MET A 1 10.08 -19.98 -0.82
CA MET A 1 9.57 -19.17 0.29
C MET A 1 9.31 -20.08 1.47
N PHE A 2 10.08 -19.93 2.55
CA PHE A 2 9.80 -20.65 3.79
C PHE A 2 8.72 -19.90 4.59
N PRO A 3 7.91 -20.57 5.43
CA PRO A 3 6.91 -19.91 6.27
C PRO A 3 7.48 -18.80 7.17
N SER A 4 8.76 -18.89 7.55
CA SER A 4 9.47 -17.89 8.35
C SER A 4 9.61 -16.53 7.66
N ASP A 5 9.78 -16.51 6.34
CA ASP A 5 9.96 -15.27 5.56
C ASP A 5 8.64 -14.50 5.48
N LEU A 6 7.53 -15.23 5.39
CA LEU A 6 6.16 -14.72 5.46
C LEU A 6 5.84 -14.02 6.78
N TRP A 7 6.30 -14.58 7.91
CA TRP A 7 6.05 -14.00 9.23
C TRP A 7 6.84 -12.70 9.45
N HIS A 8 8.09 -12.62 8.99
CA HIS A 8 8.85 -11.36 9.06
C HIS A 8 8.20 -10.28 8.20
N PHE A 9 7.71 -10.66 7.01
CA PHE A 9 7.00 -9.72 6.16
C PHE A 9 5.70 -9.22 6.81
N LEU A 10 4.85 -10.13 7.30
CA LEU A 10 3.57 -9.77 7.94
C LEU A 10 3.73 -9.00 9.26
N THR A 11 4.77 -9.27 10.04
CA THR A 11 4.93 -8.65 11.37
C THR A 11 5.82 -7.42 11.38
N ILE A 12 6.79 -7.32 10.46
CA ILE A 12 7.72 -6.18 10.39
C ILE A 12 7.42 -5.30 9.18
N GLY A 13 7.18 -5.90 8.01
CA GLY A 13 6.92 -5.12 6.81
C GLY A 13 5.60 -4.35 6.88
N TYR A 14 4.55 -4.95 7.45
CA TYR A 14 3.27 -4.27 7.65
C TYR A 14 3.36 -2.98 8.50
N PRO A 15 3.92 -2.99 9.74
CA PRO A 15 4.06 -1.75 10.50
C PRO A 15 5.03 -0.75 9.85
N VAL A 16 6.07 -1.21 9.15
CA VAL A 16 6.95 -0.32 8.38
C VAL A 16 6.17 0.41 7.28
N SER A 17 5.35 -0.31 6.52
CA SER A 17 4.46 0.29 5.50
C SER A 17 3.53 1.33 6.13
N ILE A 18 2.86 1.01 7.24
CA ILE A 18 2.00 1.98 7.95
C ILE A 18 2.79 3.22 8.38
N LEU A 19 4.00 3.05 8.93
CA LEU A 19 4.83 4.16 9.40
C LEU A 19 5.26 5.09 8.26
N ILE A 20 5.35 4.59 7.03
CA ILE A 20 5.69 5.38 5.83
C ILE A 20 4.44 6.02 5.24
N GLU A 21 3.35 5.26 5.10
CA GLU A 21 2.13 5.71 4.44
C GLU A 21 1.35 6.73 5.27
N THR A 22 1.23 6.47 6.58
CA THR A 22 0.46 7.31 7.49
C THR A 22 0.88 8.78 7.49
N PRO A 23 2.17 9.17 7.58
CA PRO A 23 2.55 10.58 7.51
C PRO A 23 2.24 11.21 6.15
N ILE A 24 2.39 10.46 5.05
CA ILE A 24 2.05 10.95 3.70
C ILE A 24 0.55 11.21 3.60
N LEU A 25 -0.29 10.28 4.10
CA LEU A 25 -1.74 10.46 4.14
C LEU A 25 -2.18 11.58 5.08
N LEU A 26 -1.52 11.72 6.24
CA LEU A 26 -1.80 12.79 7.20
C LEU A 26 -1.59 14.18 6.58
N LEU A 27 -0.58 14.34 5.71
CA LEU A 27 -0.28 15.61 5.06
C LEU A 27 -1.00 15.78 3.71
N GLY A 28 -1.12 14.70 2.94
CA GLY A 28 -1.62 14.70 1.57
C GLY A 28 -3.14 14.74 1.46
N LEU A 29 -3.85 14.03 2.35
CA LEU A 29 -5.32 13.98 2.32
C LEU A 29 -5.94 15.36 2.52
N SER A 30 -7.05 15.58 1.83
CA SER A 30 -7.80 16.84 1.88
C SER A 30 -8.27 17.19 3.29
N GLN A 31 -8.41 18.50 3.55
CA GLN A 31 -8.75 19.04 4.88
C GLN A 31 -10.09 18.56 5.45
N ARG A 32 -10.97 18.00 4.61
CA ARG A 32 -12.27 17.43 5.01
C ARG A 32 -12.14 16.22 5.94
N HIS A 33 -11.03 15.49 5.90
CA HIS A 33 -10.83 14.29 6.69
C HIS A 33 -10.26 14.62 8.06
N SER A 34 -10.95 14.19 9.12
CA SER A 34 -10.44 14.31 10.50
C SER A 34 -9.20 13.44 10.70
N LEU A 35 -8.36 13.83 11.66
CA LEU A 35 -7.09 13.13 11.94
C LEU A 35 -7.30 11.63 12.22
N LYS A 36 -8.38 11.27 12.91
CA LYS A 36 -8.76 9.86 13.16
C LYS A 36 -8.97 9.08 11.86
N ARG A 37 -9.63 9.68 10.87
CA ARG A 37 -9.88 9.04 9.56
C ARG A 37 -8.60 8.87 8.76
N ARG A 38 -7.70 9.86 8.82
CA ARG A 38 -6.40 9.78 8.13
C ARG A 38 -5.52 8.66 8.71
N LEU A 39 -5.46 8.56 10.04
CA LEU A 39 -4.76 7.46 10.72
C LEU A 39 -5.39 6.10 10.40
N PHE A 40 -6.71 6.02 10.49
CA PHE A 40 -7.42 4.79 10.17
C PHE A 40 -7.20 4.37 8.72
N ALA A 41 -7.21 5.31 7.77
CA ALA A 41 -6.97 5.03 6.36
C ALA A 41 -5.57 4.42 6.15
N GLY A 42 -4.51 4.98 6.75
CA GLY A 42 -3.16 4.42 6.63
C GLY A 42 -3.05 2.98 7.12
N VAL A 43 -3.70 2.66 8.24
CA VAL A 43 -3.70 1.28 8.77
C VAL A 43 -4.60 0.37 7.93
N TRP A 44 -5.83 0.79 7.66
CA TRP A 44 -6.87 -0.03 7.04
C TRP A 44 -6.59 -0.35 5.57
N LEU A 45 -6.14 0.63 4.79
CA LEU A 45 -5.85 0.42 3.37
C LEU A 45 -4.73 -0.61 3.20
N THR A 46 -3.62 -0.40 3.91
CA THR A 46 -2.51 -1.37 3.97
C THR A 46 -3.01 -2.75 4.43
N ALA A 47 -3.87 -2.82 5.45
CA ALA A 47 -4.38 -4.10 5.96
C ALA A 47 -5.12 -4.91 4.89
N CYS A 48 -5.83 -4.22 3.98
CA CYS A 48 -6.60 -4.87 2.92
C CYS A 48 -5.73 -5.27 1.72
N THR A 49 -4.72 -4.47 1.36
CA THR A 49 -3.93 -4.69 0.14
C THR A 49 -2.68 -5.53 0.38
N TYR A 50 -2.06 -5.38 1.55
CA TYR A 50 -0.80 -6.03 1.86
C TYR A 50 -0.86 -7.57 1.81
N PRO A 51 -1.86 -8.26 2.39
CA PRO A 51 -1.94 -9.72 2.27
C PRO A 51 -2.06 -10.20 0.82
N ILE A 52 -2.70 -9.42 -0.05
CA ILE A 52 -2.83 -9.77 -1.46
C ILE A 52 -1.48 -9.64 -2.16
N VAL A 53 -0.77 -8.53 -1.95
CA VAL A 53 0.55 -8.28 -2.55
C VAL A 53 1.59 -9.30 -2.09
N VAL A 54 1.47 -9.80 -0.86
CA VAL A 54 2.50 -10.64 -0.22
C VAL A 54 2.20 -12.13 -0.32
N LEU A 55 0.94 -12.51 -0.21
CA LEU A 55 0.53 -13.91 -0.23
C LEU A 55 0.07 -14.31 -1.62
N VAL A 56 -0.82 -13.52 -2.22
CA VAL A 56 -1.53 -13.91 -3.43
C VAL A 56 -0.70 -13.66 -4.68
N LEU A 57 -0.15 -12.45 -4.85
CA LEU A 57 0.62 -12.12 -6.05
C LEU A 57 1.86 -13.02 -6.24
N PRO A 58 2.71 -13.29 -5.23
CA PRO A 58 3.87 -14.14 -5.43
C PRO A 58 3.51 -15.57 -5.84
N MET A 59 2.38 -16.10 -5.34
CA MET A 59 1.87 -17.42 -5.76
C MET A 59 1.42 -17.42 -7.23
N LEU A 60 0.81 -16.34 -7.72
CA LEU A 60 0.40 -16.21 -9.12
C LEU A 60 1.58 -16.02 -10.08
N PHE A 61 2.67 -15.41 -9.60
CA PHE A 61 3.85 -15.06 -10.42
C PHE A 61 5.08 -15.94 -10.16
N VAL A 62 4.94 -17.07 -9.44
CA VAL A 62 6.07 -17.95 -9.03
C VAL A 62 6.97 -18.42 -10.19
N ASN A 63 6.41 -18.63 -11.39
CA ASN A 63 7.13 -19.05 -12.59
C ASN A 63 7.28 -17.93 -13.63
N ARG A 64 7.13 -16.67 -13.22
CA ARG A 64 7.19 -15.48 -14.10
C ARG A 64 8.34 -14.56 -13.69
N SER A 65 8.62 -13.56 -14.51
CA SER A 65 9.68 -12.61 -14.22
C SER A 65 9.32 -11.73 -13.02
N ARG A 66 10.32 -11.45 -12.18
CA ARG A 66 10.21 -10.54 -11.03
C ARG A 66 9.69 -9.16 -11.44
N ALA A 67 10.16 -8.64 -12.57
CA ALA A 67 9.72 -7.35 -13.09
C ALA A 67 8.21 -7.31 -13.34
N LEU A 68 7.63 -8.41 -13.84
CA LEU A 68 6.19 -8.49 -14.07
C LEU A 68 5.41 -8.49 -12.75
N TYR A 69 5.91 -9.20 -11.73
CA TYR A 69 5.34 -9.15 -10.38
C TYR A 69 5.36 -7.72 -9.82
N LEU A 70 6.50 -7.02 -9.89
CA LEU A 70 6.63 -5.66 -9.37
C LEU A 70 5.68 -4.69 -10.08
N VAL A 71 5.65 -4.70 -11.41
CA VAL A 71 4.75 -3.83 -12.20
C VAL A 71 3.29 -4.08 -11.82
N VAL A 72 2.89 -5.33 -11.64
CA VAL A 72 1.51 -5.67 -11.24
C VAL A 72 1.25 -5.22 -9.81
N ALA A 73 2.17 -5.44 -8.87
CA ALA A 73 2.01 -5.01 -7.48
C ALA A 73 1.93 -3.48 -7.35
N GLU A 74 2.83 -2.75 -8.02
CA GLU A 74 2.88 -1.28 -8.07
C GLU A 74 1.65 -0.66 -8.73
N THR A 75 0.93 -1.40 -9.56
CA THR A 75 -0.33 -0.94 -10.16
C THR A 75 -1.53 -1.34 -9.32
N PHE A 76 -1.57 -2.61 -8.88
CA PHE A 76 -2.69 -3.19 -8.16
C PHE A 76 -2.91 -2.50 -6.82
N ALA A 77 -1.86 -2.37 -6.00
CA ALA A 77 -1.98 -1.84 -4.65
C ALA A 77 -2.55 -0.41 -4.62
N PRO A 78 -2.00 0.59 -5.34
CA PRO A 78 -2.54 1.93 -5.29
C PRO A 78 -3.95 2.04 -5.89
N VAL A 79 -4.26 1.26 -6.94
CA VAL A 79 -5.61 1.22 -7.51
C VAL A 79 -6.61 0.65 -6.51
N ALA A 80 -6.27 -0.47 -5.88
CA ALA A 80 -7.12 -1.10 -4.87
C ALA A 80 -7.33 -0.17 -3.66
N GLU A 81 -6.28 0.51 -3.20
CA GLU A 81 -6.38 1.45 -2.08
C GLU A 81 -7.22 2.68 -2.42
N CYS A 82 -7.10 3.23 -3.63
CA CYS A 82 -7.97 4.33 -4.06
C CYS A 82 -9.44 3.91 -4.09
N ILE A 83 -9.73 2.70 -4.61
CA ILE A 83 -11.09 2.15 -4.63
C ILE A 83 -11.61 1.93 -3.20
N LEU A 84 -10.84 1.27 -2.35
CA LEU A 84 -11.22 1.01 -0.95
C LEU A 84 -11.43 2.29 -0.16
N PHE A 85 -10.55 3.28 -0.34
CA PHE A 85 -10.69 4.59 0.28
C PHE A 85 -11.95 5.31 -0.18
N TRP A 86 -12.24 5.27 -1.49
CA TRP A 86 -13.46 5.84 -2.03
C TRP A 86 -14.71 5.14 -1.50
N LEU A 87 -14.71 3.81 -1.41
CA LEU A 87 -15.83 3.05 -0.85
C LEU A 87 -16.04 3.34 0.65
N ALA A 88 -14.97 3.58 1.41
CA ALA A 88 -15.04 3.83 2.84
C ALA A 88 -15.34 5.30 3.20
N PHE A 89 -14.82 6.26 2.42
CA PHE A 89 -14.80 7.69 2.78
C PHE A 89 -15.26 8.63 1.66
N GLY A 90 -15.50 8.11 0.46
CA GLY A 90 -16.02 8.87 -0.68
C GLY A 90 -17.42 9.41 -0.41
N ARG A 91 -17.73 10.53 -1.06
CA ARG A 91 -19.07 11.14 -1.09
C ARG A 91 -19.40 11.46 -2.53
N GLU A 92 -20.62 11.20 -2.96
CA GLU A 92 -21.08 11.48 -4.34
C GLU A 92 -20.88 12.94 -4.73
N GLU A 93 -21.07 13.86 -3.78
CA GLU A 93 -20.85 15.30 -3.95
C GLU A 93 -19.42 15.64 -4.39
N GLU A 94 -18.46 14.77 -4.14
CA GLU A 94 -17.03 15.02 -4.33
C GLU A 94 -16.48 14.35 -5.59
N VAL A 95 -17.33 13.63 -6.34
CA VAL A 95 -16.97 13.00 -7.61
C VAL A 95 -16.47 14.06 -8.59
N GLY A 96 -15.28 13.87 -9.14
CA GLY A 96 -14.66 14.76 -10.12
C GLY A 96 -14.08 16.07 -9.55
N LYS A 97 -14.21 16.33 -8.24
CA LYS A 97 -13.61 17.52 -7.62
C LYS A 97 -12.11 17.34 -7.39
N ALA A 98 -11.39 18.46 -7.31
CA ALA A 98 -9.96 18.47 -6.99
C ALA A 98 -9.65 17.81 -5.63
N SER A 99 -10.59 17.81 -4.68
CA SER A 99 -10.47 17.13 -3.38
C SER A 99 -10.36 15.60 -3.52
N MET A 100 -11.16 15.00 -4.40
CA MET A 100 -11.10 13.56 -4.71
C MET A 100 -9.77 13.20 -5.35
N TRP A 101 -9.35 13.95 -6.38
CA TRP A 101 -8.07 13.72 -7.06
C TRP A 101 -6.88 13.90 -6.12
N ARG A 102 -6.92 14.92 -5.25
CA ARG A 102 -5.89 15.11 -4.22
C ARG A 102 -5.79 13.92 -3.28
N ASP A 103 -6.92 13.37 -2.83
CA ASP A 103 -6.92 12.19 -1.95
C ASP A 103 -6.32 10.97 -2.67
N PHE A 104 -6.70 10.74 -3.92
CA PHE A 104 -6.16 9.62 -4.71
C PHE A 104 -4.66 9.78 -4.97
N ILE A 105 -4.20 10.98 -5.34
CA ILE A 105 -2.78 11.26 -5.51
C ILE A 105 -2.02 11.04 -4.20
N ALA A 106 -2.56 11.47 -3.05
CA ALA A 106 -1.94 11.23 -1.75
C ALA A 106 -1.81 9.74 -1.43
N ILE A 107 -2.83 8.94 -1.75
CA ILE A 107 -2.81 7.48 -1.57
C ILE A 107 -1.79 6.82 -2.49
N ILE A 108 -1.77 7.18 -3.77
CA ILE A 108 -0.80 6.65 -4.74
C ILE A 108 0.63 6.97 -4.28
N ILE A 109 0.91 8.21 -3.87
CA ILE A 109 2.24 8.60 -3.38
C ILE A 109 2.60 7.83 -2.11
N ALA A 110 1.66 7.67 -1.18
CA ALA A 110 1.89 6.91 0.05
C ALA A 110 2.28 5.45 -0.28
N ASN A 111 1.48 4.79 -1.10
CA ASN A 111 1.68 3.40 -1.47
C ASN A 111 3.00 3.20 -2.24
N LEU A 112 3.29 4.04 -3.23
CA LEU A 112 4.55 3.95 -3.99
C LEU A 112 5.78 4.21 -3.11
N ALA A 113 5.68 5.13 -2.13
CA ALA A 113 6.77 5.37 -1.17
C ALA A 113 7.01 4.15 -0.28
N SER A 114 5.93 3.52 0.21
CA SER A 114 5.97 2.27 0.98
C SER A 114 6.63 1.15 0.18
N PHE A 115 6.23 0.99 -1.09
CA PHE A 115 6.79 0.00 -2.00
C PHE A 115 8.28 0.23 -2.27
N LEU A 116 8.68 1.47 -2.57
CA LEU A 116 10.08 1.83 -2.80
C LEU A 116 10.96 1.51 -1.59
N VAL A 117 10.51 1.85 -0.38
CA VAL A 117 11.25 1.52 0.84
C VAL A 117 11.29 0.01 1.04
N GLY A 118 10.19 -0.71 0.83
CA GLY A 118 10.16 -2.17 0.89
C GLY A 118 11.18 -2.82 -0.05
N GLU A 119 11.31 -2.31 -1.28
CA GLU A 119 12.28 -2.78 -2.27
C GLU A 119 13.72 -2.51 -1.83
N VAL A 120 14.01 -1.32 -1.29
CA VAL A 120 15.32 -0.99 -0.73
C VAL A 120 15.67 -1.93 0.44
N LEU A 121 14.75 -2.16 1.37
CA LEU A 121 14.96 -3.05 2.51
C LEU A 121 15.17 -4.51 2.06
N ASN A 122 14.45 -4.94 1.02
CA ASN A 122 14.66 -6.25 0.41
C ASN A 122 16.03 -6.36 -0.28
N ALA A 123 16.51 -5.31 -0.95
CA ALA A 123 17.83 -5.27 -1.56
C ALA A 123 18.97 -5.37 -0.52
N TYR A 124 18.76 -4.86 0.70
CA TYR A 124 19.67 -5.06 1.84
C TYR A 124 19.49 -6.41 2.56
N GLY A 125 18.66 -7.32 2.03
CA GLY A 125 18.47 -8.68 2.55
C GLY A 125 17.54 -8.78 3.77
N TRP A 126 16.84 -7.70 4.14
CA TRP A 126 16.02 -7.68 5.35
C TRP A 126 14.74 -8.53 5.23
N PHE A 127 14.20 -8.68 4.03
CA PHE A 127 12.93 -9.37 3.81
C PHE A 127 13.03 -10.74 3.12
N GLY A 128 14.24 -11.16 2.71
CA GLY A 128 14.53 -12.54 2.28
C GLY A 128 13.58 -13.12 1.20
N LEU A 129 12.85 -12.27 0.49
CA LEU A 129 11.63 -12.71 -0.18
C LEU A 129 11.93 -13.43 -1.50
N LEU A 130 13.10 -13.18 -2.09
CA LEU A 130 13.53 -13.73 -3.37
C LEU A 130 15.07 -13.79 -3.45
N GLY A 131 15.69 -14.48 -2.50
CA GLY A 131 17.06 -15.02 -2.63
C GLY A 131 17.01 -16.45 -3.13
#